data_AF-A0A351LH13-F1
#
_entry.id   AF-A0A351LH13-F1
#
_cell.length_a   1.000
_cell.length_b   1.000
_cell.length_c   1.000
_cell.angle_alpha   90.00
_cell.angle_beta   90.00
_cell.angle_gamma   90.00
#
_symmetry.space_group_name_H-M   'P 1'
#
loop_
_entity.id
_entity.type
_entity.pdbx_description
1 polymer ?
#
loop_
_entity_poly.entity_id
_entity_poly.type
_entity_poly.pdbx_seq_one_letter_code
_entity_poly.pdbx_strand_id
1 'polypeptide(L)'
;AVLEKLACGLPTVAYDVPGPREMLHHFERAFLIDPGNIEQFSNQIVKLLTLEEDSYSQLSQQCVEIAKIFDWQRIARETMDVYSSLLKDMK
;
A
#
# COMPACT_ATOMS: atom_id res chain seq x y z
N ALA A 1 -3.70 -5.94 7.21
CA ALA A 1 -4.41 -4.66 7.41
C ALA A 1 -3.73 -3.42 6.82
N VAL A 2 -2.57 -3.50 6.12
CA VAL A 2 -1.95 -2.28 5.52
C VAL A 2 -2.87 -1.67 4.46
N LEU A 3 -3.37 -2.47 3.52
CA LEU A 3 -4.29 -2.01 2.47
C LEU A 3 -5.54 -1.30 3.02
N GLU A 4 -6.16 -1.83 4.07
CA GLU A 4 -7.36 -1.23 4.69
C GLU A 4 -7.07 0.16 5.26
N LYS A 5 -5.90 0.34 5.90
CA LYS A 5 -5.46 1.65 6.39
C LYS A 5 -5.28 2.63 5.23
N LEU A 6 -4.64 2.19 4.15
CA LEU A 6 -4.44 3.02 2.96
C LEU A 6 -5.78 3.42 2.32
N ALA A 7 -6.73 2.49 2.22
CA ALA A 7 -8.08 2.75 1.71
C ALA A 7 -8.85 3.78 2.55
N CYS A 8 -8.60 3.82 3.87
CA CYS A 8 -9.12 4.83 4.77
C CYS A 8 -8.35 6.16 4.73
N GLY A 9 -7.36 6.31 3.84
CA GLY A 9 -6.51 7.50 3.75
C GLY A 9 -5.53 7.66 4.90
N LEU A 10 -5.14 6.57 5.58
CA LEU A 10 -4.22 6.62 6.71
C LEU A 10 -2.78 6.30 6.28
N PRO A 11 -1.86 7.29 6.30
CA PRO A 11 -0.44 7.04 6.10
C PRO A 11 0.08 5.99 7.08
N THR A 12 0.74 4.96 6.55
CA THR A 12 1.09 3.76 7.31
C THR A 12 2.59 3.47 7.23
N VAL A 13 3.24 3.38 8.39
CA VAL A 13 4.61 2.85 8.53
C VAL A 13 4.53 1.37 8.85
N ALA A 14 5.36 0.56 8.20
CA ALA A 14 5.43 -0.88 8.44
C ALA A 14 6.86 -1.40 8.27
N TYR A 15 7.11 -2.62 8.76
CA TYR A 15 8.37 -3.29 8.49
C TYR A 15 8.47 -3.71 7.02
N ASP A 16 9.69 -3.73 6.49
CA ASP A 16 10.04 -4.13 5.14
C ASP A 16 9.99 -5.66 4.99
N VAL A 17 8.77 -6.19 4.96
CA VAL A 17 8.45 -7.61 4.77
C VAL A 17 7.50 -7.77 3.58
N PRO A 18 7.36 -8.98 2.97
CA PRO A 18 6.74 -9.13 1.66
C PRO A 18 5.36 -8.47 1.47
N GLY A 19 4.42 -8.66 2.42
CA GLY A 19 3.07 -8.11 2.29
C GLY A 19 3.02 -6.57 2.29
N PRO A 20 3.51 -5.88 3.35
CA PRO A 20 3.61 -4.42 3.36
C PRO A 20 4.44 -3.86 2.20
N ARG A 21 5.52 -4.55 1.79
CA ARG A 21 6.36 -4.12 0.66
C ARG A 21 5.55 -4.03 -0.63
N GLU A 22 4.70 -5.02 -0.92
CA GLU A 22 3.83 -5.02 -2.10
C GLU A 22 2.91 -3.79 -2.15
N MET A 23 2.45 -3.29 -0.99
CA MET A 23 1.53 -2.16 -0.95
C MET A 23 2.26 -0.81 -0.88
N LEU A 24 3.32 -0.73 -0.07
CA LEU A 24 4.01 0.52 0.25
C LEU A 24 5.20 0.82 -0.68
N HIS A 25 5.61 -0.10 -1.57
CA HIS A 25 6.61 0.24 -2.60
C HIS A 25 6.10 1.27 -3.62
N HIS A 26 4.78 1.46 -3.71
CA HIS A 26 4.17 2.52 -4.49
C HIS A 26 4.31 3.91 -3.83
N PHE A 27 4.68 3.95 -2.54
CA PHE A 27 5.14 5.14 -1.84
C PHE A 27 6.66 5.30 -1.98
N GLU A 28 7.18 6.36 -1.37
CA GLU A 28 8.60 6.44 -1.03
C GLU A 28 9.00 5.31 -0.08
N ARG A 29 10.23 4.78 -0.26
CA ARG A 29 10.78 3.70 0.58
C ARG A 29 10.84 4.04 2.07
N ALA A 30 10.71 5.31 2.44
CA ALA A 30 10.71 5.80 3.82
C ALA A 30 9.59 5.24 4.72
N PHE A 31 8.54 4.62 4.16
CA PHE A 31 7.47 3.98 4.93
C PHE A 31 7.74 2.51 5.27
N LEU A 32 8.80 1.93 4.71
CA LEU A 32 9.25 0.57 4.95
C LEU A 32 10.52 0.58 5.81
N ILE A 33 10.44 -0.02 6.99
CA ILE A 33 11.49 0.01 8.02
C ILE A 33 12.11 -1.38 8.17
N ASP A 34 13.42 -1.48 8.36
CA ASP A 34 14.04 -2.79 8.60
C ASP A 34 13.48 -3.45 9.88
N PRO A 35 13.14 -4.75 9.84
CA PRO A 35 12.64 -5.46 11.02
C PRO A 35 13.56 -5.31 12.24
N GLY A 36 13.00 -4.87 13.37
CA GLY A 36 13.74 -4.67 14.62
C GLY A 36 14.40 -3.30 14.76
N ASN A 37 14.37 -2.45 13.73
CA ASN A 37 14.84 -1.06 13.84
C ASN A 37 13.77 -0.16 14.48
N ILE A 38 13.62 -0.29 15.80
CA ILE A 38 12.61 0.40 16.59
C ILE A 38 12.79 1.93 16.52
N GLU A 39 14.03 2.41 16.55
CA GLU A 39 14.36 3.84 16.52
C GLU A 39 13.91 4.48 15.20
N GLN A 40 14.21 3.85 14.07
CA GLN A 40 13.75 4.36 12.78
C GLN A 40 12.23 4.31 12.67
N PHE A 41 11.60 3.24 13.20
CA PHE A 41 10.15 3.10 13.19
C PHE A 41 9.46 4.23 13.98
N SER A 42 9.92 4.50 15.21
CA SER A 42 9.35 5.56 16.05
C SER A 42 9.59 6.94 15.44
N ASN A 43 10.78 7.21 14.93
CA ASN A 43 11.11 8.48 14.27
C ASN A 43 10.20 8.74 13.07
N GLN A 44 9.90 7.72 12.26
CA GLN A 44 9.02 7.87 11.11
C GLN A 44 7.56 8.13 11.51
N ILE A 45 7.08 7.49 12.59
CA ILE A 45 5.76 7.81 13.16
C ILE A 45 5.72 9.27 13.62
N VAL A 46 6.72 9.72 14.39
CA VAL A 46 6.78 11.10 14.89
C VAL A 46 6.76 12.08 13.71
N LYS A 47 7.59 11.83 12.69
CA LYS A 47 7.63 12.65 11.47
C LYS A 47 6.25 12.79 10.83
N LEU A 48 5.47 11.71 10.73
CA LEU A 48 4.11 11.75 10.19
C LEU A 48 3.15 12.56 11.04
N LEU A 49 3.23 12.42 12.37
CA LEU A 49 2.38 13.15 13.31
C LEU A 49 2.71 14.64 13.40
N THR A 50 3.92 15.04 12.98
CA THR A 50 4.38 16.43 12.99
C THR A 50 4.38 17.07 11.59
N LEU A 51 3.76 16.45 10.59
CA LEU A 51 3.59 17.07 9.28
C LEU A 51 2.64 18.27 9.37
N GLU A 52 2.92 19.29 8.56
CA GLU A 52 1.95 20.35 8.28
C GLU A 52 0.66 19.75 7.68
N GLU A 53 -0.48 20.35 8.02
CA GLU A 53 -1.80 19.81 7.67
C GLU A 53 -1.97 19.55 6.17
N ASP A 54 -1.52 20.48 5.33
CA ASP A 54 -1.57 20.33 3.87
C ASP A 54 -0.73 19.15 3.37
N SER A 55 0.46 18.95 3.95
CA SER A 55 1.35 17.83 3.60
C SER A 55 0.73 16.50 4.02
N TYR A 56 0.13 16.45 5.21
CA TYR A 56 -0.56 15.25 5.68
C TYR A 56 -1.78 14.93 4.82
N SER A 57 -2.56 15.94 4.44
CA SER A 57 -3.74 15.79 3.58
C SER A 57 -3.37 15.25 2.19
N GLN A 58 -2.30 15.76 1.58
CA GLN A 58 -1.78 15.22 0.33
C GLN A 58 -1.36 13.76 0.46
N LEU A 59 -0.66 13.40 1.53
CA LEU A 59 -0.24 12.04 1.79
C LEU A 59 -1.44 11.09 2.03
N SER A 60 -2.46 11.57 2.73
CA SER A 60 -3.73 10.86 2.94
C SER A 60 -4.43 10.55 1.61
N GLN A 61 -4.49 11.51 0.68
CA GLN A 61 -5.05 11.29 -0.65
C GLN A 61 -4.25 10.26 -1.45
N GLN A 62 -2.91 10.33 -1.40
CA GLN A 62 -2.05 9.33 -2.05
C GLN A 62 -2.29 7.91 -1.53
N CYS A 63 -2.56 7.75 -0.23
CA CYS A 63 -2.90 6.45 0.35
C CYS A 63 -4.13 5.84 -0.34
N VAL A 64 -5.18 6.64 -0.53
CA VAL A 64 -6.41 6.20 -1.19
C VAL A 64 -6.14 5.83 -2.65
N GLU A 65 -5.34 6.61 -3.38
CA GLU A 65 -4.98 6.29 -4.77
C GLU A 65 -4.20 4.98 -4.90
N ILE A 66 -3.28 4.70 -3.98
CA ILE A 66 -2.54 3.43 -3.96
C ILE A 66 -3.48 2.26 -3.65
N ALA A 67 -4.41 2.43 -2.71
CA ALA A 67 -5.37 1.38 -2.40
C ALA A 67 -6.25 1.00 -3.60
N LYS A 68 -6.56 1.92 -4.52
CA LYS A 68 -7.30 1.65 -5.76
C LYS A 68 -6.59 0.70 -6.72
N ILE A 69 -5.26 0.55 -6.61
CA ILE A 69 -4.52 -0.46 -7.37
C ILE A 69 -5.00 -1.88 -7.00
N PHE A 70 -5.48 -2.05 -5.77
CA PHE A 70 -5.97 -3.32 -5.27
C PHE A 70 -7.51 -3.43 -5.36
N ASP A 71 -8.12 -2.73 -6.33
CA ASP A 71 -9.56 -2.82 -6.59
C ASP A 71 -9.99 -4.25 -6.93
N TRP A 72 -10.93 -4.77 -6.15
CA TRP A 72 -11.38 -6.15 -6.28
C TRP A 72 -12.06 -6.43 -7.62
N GLN A 73 -12.84 -5.47 -8.15
CA GLN A 73 -13.53 -5.68 -9.41
C GLN A 73 -12.54 -5.81 -10.57
N ARG A 74 -11.49 -4.99 -10.58
CA ARG A 74 -10.41 -5.07 -11.56
C ARG A 74 -9.67 -6.40 -11.46
N ILE A 75 -9.19 -6.74 -10.27
CA ILE A 75 -8.43 -7.98 -10.03
C ILE A 75 -9.25 -9.21 -10.45
N ALA A 76 -10.53 -9.25 -10.07
CA ALA A 76 -11.40 -10.37 -10.41
C ALA A 76 -11.58 -10.51 -11.93
N ARG A 77 -11.77 -9.40 -12.66
CA ARG A 77 -11.87 -9.41 -14.13
C ARG A 77 -10.57 -9.91 -14.78
N GLU A 78 -9.43 -9.32 -14.42
CA GLU A 78 -8.13 -9.71 -14.96
C GLU A 78 -7.81 -11.19 -14.70
N THR A 79 -8.14 -11.68 -13.50
CA THR A 79 -8.00 -13.10 -13.15
C THR A 79 -8.89 -13.99 -14.04
N MET A 80 -10.16 -13.61 -14.23
CA MET A 80 -11.11 -14.35 -15.06
C MET A 80 -10.72 -14.37 -16.55
N ASP A 81 -10.11 -13.30 -17.05
CA ASP A 81 -9.61 -13.23 -18.42
C ASP A 81 -8.51 -14.27 -18.67
N VAL A 82 -7.57 -14.42 -17.72
CA VAL A 82 -6.54 -15.46 -17.77
C VAL A 82 -7.15 -16.86 -17.78
N TYR A 83 -8.09 -17.14 -16.88
CA TYR A 83 -8.78 -18.44 -16.85
C TYR A 83 -9.53 -18.73 -18.16
N SER A 84 -10.20 -17.72 -18.69
CA SER A 84 -10.96 -17.83 -19.95
C SER A 84 -10.06 -18.06 -21.15
N SER A 85 -8.85 -17.48 -21.17
CA SER A 85 -7.85 -17.71 -22.23
C SER A 85 -7.39 -19.17 -22.23
N LEU A 86 -6.98 -19.68 -21.07
CA LEU A 86 -6.45 -21.04 -20.96
C LEU A 86 -7.50 -22.10 -21.30
N LEU A 87 -8.77 -21.88 -20.94
CA LEU A 87 -9.87 -22.79 -21.30
C LEU A 87 -10.16 -22.81 -22.82
N LYS A 88 -9.88 -21.72 -23.54
CA LYS A 88 -10.02 -21.69 -25.01
C LYS A 88 -8.89 -22.46 -25.68
N ASP A 89 -7.66 -22.35 -25.16
CA ASP A 89 -6.48 -23.03 -25.71
C ASP A 89 -6.50 -24.55 -25.49
N MET A 90 -7.33 -25.03 -24.55
CA MET A 90 -7.54 -26.46 -24.29
C MET A 90 -8.56 -27.14 -25.22
N LYS A 91 -9.26 -26.38 -26.08
CA LYS A 91 -10.18 -26.90 -27.10
C LYS A 91 -9.49 -27.07 -28.43
#